data_AF-A0A3S0IFG6-F1
#
_entry.id   AF-A0A3S0IFG6-F1
#
_cell.length_a   1.000
_cell.length_b   1.000
_cell.length_c   1.000
_cell.angle_alpha   90.00
_cell.angle_beta   90.00
_cell.angle_gamma   90.00
#
_symmetry.space_group_name_H-M   'P 1'
#
loop_
_entity.id
_entity.type
_entity.pdbx_description
1 polymer ?
#
loop_
_entity_poly.entity_id
_entity_poly.type
_entity_poly.pdbx_seq_one_letter_code
_entity_poly.pdbx_strand_id
1 'polypeptide(L)'
;MMHRLWKPLSAFLTGVALLAGGLTLGGPTAGATAEVYSLSIREPGGAWNESLPFVVAEKPFVLLYSTTAAVSTSIDDALFYSRDNGVSWITLTRGEGGKLTLPMDPSLTSVRFRVHAWFDPLVGSNSESDLVSAPYPVKQPGGPSDVSAAANTDGSVTLSWLDNSNIESYYEVKRTGPDGTKVFEVRGHNETTGALTYVDSQTSKTQETWYVYQIRAVFLDFQLPDYLIPSDGVTIVESTPPLAGIKDISKIDAPIRKVSGIQPILKSGKTQLDGIQDIAKIIVDPNLIPKLDGVIVKVPDLFAGASAWALPELKQAFGLGLTTSETLGKYTEAITREDYASLAVRLYEKLTGKTLAPDTMPVFKDTNNSHVNQAYRLGIVNGLTADTFGPTQLISRQEMSVMLLRTVHAAKPGVTLDVAARKTFLDSADIADWAKDGMNFALNYGIMNGMTGNYLDPLGNTTREQAILLSLRTYLATAALY
;
A
#
# COMPACT_ATOMS: atom_id res chain seq x y z
N MET A 1 29.85 -16.39 48.98
CA MET A 1 28.88 -16.35 50.11
C MET A 1 28.12 -15.04 50.03
N MET A 2 26.83 -15.04 50.42
CA MET A 2 25.89 -13.92 50.72
C MET A 2 26.45 -12.47 50.83
N HIS A 3 25.72 -11.37 50.55
CA HIS A 3 24.42 -11.08 49.90
C HIS A 3 24.38 -9.54 49.58
N ARG A 4 23.56 -9.01 48.65
CA ARG A 4 22.19 -8.42 48.86
C ARG A 4 22.05 -7.54 50.13
N LEU A 5 21.38 -6.37 50.15
CA LEU A 5 20.37 -5.78 49.24
C LEU A 5 20.52 -4.24 49.07
N TRP A 6 19.91 -3.71 48.01
CA TRP A 6 19.33 -2.35 47.97
C TRP A 6 17.82 -2.40 48.29
N LYS A 7 17.26 -1.32 48.83
CA LYS A 7 15.79 -1.13 48.97
C LYS A 7 15.20 -0.53 47.69
N PRO A 8 13.86 -0.52 47.55
CA PRO A 8 13.15 0.76 47.70
C PRO A 8 11.94 0.69 48.65
N LEU A 9 11.15 1.77 48.69
CA LEU A 9 10.08 2.05 49.65
C LEU A 9 8.68 2.01 49.02
N SER A 10 7.68 1.67 49.85
CA SER A 10 6.27 2.17 49.92
C SER A 10 5.66 2.97 48.75
N ALA A 11 4.36 2.86 48.40
CA ALA A 11 3.21 2.16 49.02
C ALA A 11 2.24 1.68 47.88
N PHE A 12 0.91 1.50 47.96
CA PHE A 12 -0.23 1.61 48.93
C PHE A 12 -1.36 0.70 48.32
N LEU A 13 -2.68 0.63 48.59
CA LEU A 13 -3.77 1.06 49.51
C LEU A 13 -4.93 0.10 49.10
N THR A 14 -5.75 -0.61 49.88
CA THR A 14 -5.93 -0.93 51.32
C THR A 14 -6.77 -2.23 51.37
N GLY A 15 -7.04 -2.93 52.48
CA GLY A 15 -6.74 -2.66 53.88
C GLY A 15 -7.17 -3.83 54.80
N VAL A 16 -6.73 -3.81 56.06
CA VAL A 16 -7.04 -4.85 57.06
C VAL A 16 -7.54 -4.17 58.34
N ALA A 17 -8.68 -4.59 58.86
CA ALA A 17 -9.18 -4.12 60.14
C ALA A 17 -8.41 -4.81 61.28
N LEU A 18 -7.61 -4.05 62.03
CA LEU A 18 -6.96 -4.55 63.24
C LEU A 18 -7.98 -4.63 64.39
N LEU A 19 -8.37 -5.85 64.75
CA LEU A 19 -8.96 -6.16 66.05
C LEU A 19 -8.02 -7.08 66.81
N ALA A 20 -7.85 -6.84 68.11
CA ALA A 20 -6.83 -7.50 68.93
C ALA A 20 -7.22 -8.95 69.26
N GLY A 21 -6.80 -9.87 68.40
CA GLY A 21 -6.82 -11.31 68.60
C GLY A 21 -5.51 -11.93 68.11
N GLY A 22 -5.13 -13.09 68.62
CA GLY A 22 -3.88 -13.75 68.24
C GLY A 22 -3.82 -14.03 66.74
N LEU A 23 -2.66 -13.80 66.12
CA LEU A 23 -2.47 -13.99 64.67
C LEU A 23 -2.37 -15.49 64.33
N THR A 24 -3.50 -16.19 64.38
CA THR A 24 -3.62 -17.53 63.85
C THR A 24 -3.46 -17.47 62.34
N LEU A 25 -2.26 -17.82 61.85
CA LEU A 25 -2.07 -18.26 60.49
C LEU A 25 -2.92 -19.53 60.30
N GLY A 26 -4.15 -19.34 59.81
CA GLY A 26 -4.96 -20.44 59.34
C GLY A 26 -4.24 -21.08 58.17
N GLY A 27 -3.68 -22.27 58.39
CA GLY A 27 -3.21 -23.11 57.28
C GLY A 27 -4.37 -23.35 56.31
N PRO A 28 -4.10 -23.49 55.00
CA PRO A 28 -5.15 -23.61 54.00
C PRO A 28 -6.10 -24.75 54.37
N THR A 29 -7.37 -24.41 54.59
CA THR A 29 -8.41 -25.40 54.87
C THR A 29 -8.57 -26.30 53.64
N ALA A 30 -8.46 -27.61 53.83
CA ALA A 30 -8.62 -28.58 52.75
C ALA A 30 -9.97 -28.36 52.04
N GLY A 31 -9.92 -28.06 50.74
CA GLY A 31 -11.09 -27.66 49.93
C GLY A 31 -11.16 -26.17 49.55
N ALA A 32 -10.21 -25.32 49.96
CA ALA A 32 -10.11 -23.96 49.44
C ALA A 32 -9.66 -23.95 47.97
N THR A 33 -10.54 -23.54 47.06
CA THR A 33 -10.27 -23.38 45.63
C THR A 33 -9.59 -22.03 45.34
N ALA A 34 -8.65 -22.03 44.39
CA ALA A 34 -8.09 -20.81 43.83
C ALA A 34 -8.85 -20.43 42.55
N GLU A 35 -9.18 -19.14 42.43
CA GLU A 35 -10.05 -18.58 41.40
C GLU A 35 -9.45 -17.31 40.78
N VAL A 36 -9.76 -17.06 39.51
CA VAL A 36 -9.48 -15.79 38.84
C VAL A 36 -10.64 -14.82 39.11
N TYR A 37 -10.38 -13.68 39.76
CA TYR A 37 -11.43 -12.74 40.18
C TYR A 37 -11.43 -11.40 39.42
N SER A 38 -10.41 -11.12 38.61
CA SER A 38 -10.37 -9.94 37.73
C SER A 38 -9.65 -10.26 36.43
N LEU A 39 -10.08 -9.66 35.33
CA LEU A 39 -9.48 -9.78 34.00
C LEU A 39 -9.53 -8.41 33.30
N SER A 40 -8.40 -7.93 32.80
CA SER A 40 -8.27 -6.65 32.10
C SER A 40 -7.16 -6.68 31.03
N ILE A 41 -7.01 -5.58 30.29
CA ILE A 41 -5.99 -5.38 29.26
C ILE A 41 -5.25 -4.05 29.49
N ARG A 42 -3.97 -3.96 29.12
CA ARG A 42 -3.17 -2.71 29.17
C ARG A 42 -2.18 -2.62 28.02
N GLU A 43 -1.54 -1.45 27.89
CA GLU A 43 -0.37 -1.31 27.01
C GLU A 43 0.86 -2.05 27.55
N PRO A 44 1.73 -2.62 26.69
CA PRO A 44 2.96 -3.28 27.13
C PRO A 44 3.93 -2.27 27.73
N GLY A 45 4.19 -2.38 29.04
CA GLY A 45 5.04 -1.45 29.78
C GLY A 45 4.30 -0.26 30.41
N GLY A 46 2.99 -0.12 30.18
CA GLY A 46 2.14 0.87 30.87
C GLY A 46 1.96 0.56 32.37
N ALA A 47 1.43 1.51 33.14
CA ALA A 47 1.32 1.38 34.59
C ALA A 47 0.38 0.23 35.00
N TRP A 48 0.52 -0.27 36.24
CA TRP A 48 -0.26 -1.41 36.73
C TRP A 48 -1.74 -1.08 37.00
N ASN A 49 -2.11 0.20 37.03
CA ASN A 49 -3.46 0.71 37.23
C ASN A 49 -4.12 1.24 35.94
N GLU A 50 -3.45 1.17 34.79
CA GLU A 50 -3.92 1.71 33.50
C GLU A 50 -4.53 0.58 32.64
N SER A 51 -5.82 0.31 32.83
CA SER A 51 -6.56 -0.56 31.92
C SER A 51 -6.92 0.18 30.64
N LEU A 52 -6.69 -0.45 29.49
CA LEU A 52 -7.23 0.01 28.22
C LEU A 52 -8.77 -0.18 28.19
N PRO A 53 -9.53 0.78 27.62
CA PRO A 53 -10.98 0.66 27.43
C PRO A 53 -11.37 -0.01 26.09
N PHE A 54 -10.43 -0.17 25.16
CA PHE A 54 -10.62 -0.82 23.85
C PHE A 54 -9.31 -1.48 23.39
N VAL A 55 -9.38 -2.33 22.36
CA VAL A 55 -8.21 -2.93 21.68
C VAL A 55 -8.05 -2.26 20.32
N VAL A 56 -6.82 -2.03 19.86
CA VAL A 56 -6.53 -1.67 18.46
C VAL A 56 -5.97 -2.90 17.77
N ALA A 57 -6.48 -3.25 16.59
CA ALA A 57 -5.98 -4.37 15.79
C ALA A 57 -4.49 -4.20 15.47
N GLU A 58 -3.75 -5.32 15.51
CA GLU A 58 -2.30 -5.44 15.32
C GLU A 58 -1.39 -4.62 16.26
N LYS A 59 -1.92 -3.67 17.04
CA LYS A 59 -1.21 -3.01 18.15
C LYS A 59 -1.03 -4.00 19.31
N PRO A 60 0.21 -4.23 19.79
CA PRO A 60 0.43 -5.12 20.92
C PRO A 60 -0.21 -4.61 22.22
N PHE A 61 -0.88 -5.51 22.96
CA PHE A 61 -1.40 -5.29 24.31
C PHE A 61 -0.93 -6.41 25.26
N VAL A 62 -1.21 -6.27 26.55
CA VAL A 62 -0.99 -7.32 27.56
C VAL A 62 -2.28 -7.56 28.31
N LEU A 63 -2.70 -8.82 28.41
CA LEU A 63 -3.82 -9.27 29.24
C LEU A 63 -3.32 -9.51 30.67
N LEU A 64 -4.04 -8.97 31.66
CA LEU A 64 -3.77 -9.11 33.08
C LEU A 64 -4.94 -9.81 33.76
N TYR A 65 -4.65 -10.65 34.74
CA TYR A 65 -5.64 -11.22 35.63
C TYR A 65 -5.13 -11.31 37.07
N SER A 66 -6.03 -11.38 38.05
CA SER A 66 -5.69 -11.50 39.48
C SER A 66 -6.38 -12.73 40.06
N THR A 67 -5.71 -13.42 40.98
CA THR A 67 -6.16 -14.71 41.51
C THR A 67 -6.20 -14.73 43.04
N THR A 68 -7.05 -15.58 43.62
CA THR A 68 -7.09 -15.83 45.07
C THR A 68 -6.03 -16.84 45.54
N ALA A 69 -5.08 -17.20 44.68
CA ALA A 69 -4.10 -18.25 44.91
C ALA A 69 -3.12 -17.93 46.06
N ALA A 70 -2.67 -18.98 46.76
CA ALA A 70 -1.76 -18.85 47.88
C ALA A 70 -0.30 -18.64 47.45
N VAL A 71 0.55 -18.14 48.36
CA VAL A 71 1.99 -17.91 48.14
C VAL A 71 2.80 -19.23 48.19
N SER A 72 2.37 -20.17 47.35
CA SER A 72 2.95 -21.50 47.11
C SER A 72 2.27 -22.24 45.94
N THR A 73 1.20 -21.70 45.37
CA THR A 73 0.44 -22.30 44.26
C THR A 73 1.16 -22.07 42.93
N SER A 74 1.42 -23.15 42.19
CA SER A 74 1.80 -23.07 40.78
C SER A 74 0.55 -22.76 39.93
N ILE A 75 0.72 -21.96 38.88
CA ILE A 75 -0.35 -21.55 37.97
C ILE A 75 0.12 -21.76 36.54
N ASP A 76 -0.69 -22.45 35.74
CA ASP A 76 -0.58 -22.49 34.28
C ASP A 76 -1.89 -21.94 33.68
N ASP A 77 -1.85 -21.32 32.50
CA ASP A 77 -3.04 -20.68 31.94
C ASP A 77 -3.08 -20.60 30.40
N ALA A 78 -4.29 -20.82 29.87
CA ALA A 78 -4.63 -20.65 28.47
C ALA A 78 -5.47 -19.39 28.27
N LEU A 79 -5.04 -18.54 27.33
CA LEU A 79 -5.73 -17.31 26.95
C LEU A 79 -6.49 -17.50 25.64
N PHE A 80 -7.69 -16.94 25.56
CA PHE A 80 -8.55 -16.98 24.38
C PHE A 80 -9.22 -15.63 24.12
N TYR A 81 -9.61 -15.40 22.87
CA TYR A 81 -10.55 -14.36 22.49
C TYR A 81 -11.78 -14.95 21.78
N SER A 82 -12.90 -14.25 21.85
CA SER A 82 -14.15 -14.59 21.18
C SER A 82 -14.67 -13.41 20.37
N ARG A 83 -15.04 -13.69 19.12
CA ARG A 83 -15.62 -12.74 18.15
C ARG A 83 -17.15 -12.66 18.22
N ASP A 84 -17.77 -13.66 18.86
CA ASP A 84 -19.21 -13.93 18.87
C ASP A 84 -19.77 -13.89 20.30
N ASN A 85 -19.28 -12.95 21.10
CA ASN A 85 -19.73 -12.65 22.48
C ASN A 85 -19.60 -13.83 23.47
N GLY A 86 -18.79 -14.84 23.15
CA GLY A 86 -18.42 -15.96 24.03
C GLY A 86 -18.86 -17.35 23.56
N VAL A 87 -19.46 -17.47 22.36
CA VAL A 87 -19.94 -18.75 21.82
C VAL A 87 -18.79 -19.61 21.28
N SER A 88 -17.87 -19.01 20.54
CA SER A 88 -16.67 -19.64 19.98
C SER A 88 -15.41 -18.97 20.54
N TRP A 89 -14.35 -19.76 20.75
CA TRP A 89 -13.10 -19.30 21.36
C TRP A 89 -11.90 -19.62 20.47
N ILE A 90 -11.02 -18.63 20.29
CA ILE A 90 -9.80 -18.70 19.49
C ILE A 90 -8.62 -18.45 20.43
N THR A 91 -7.62 -19.32 20.41
CA THR A 91 -6.44 -19.23 21.30
C THR A 91 -5.62 -17.97 21.02
N LEU A 92 -5.18 -17.30 22.08
CA LEU A 92 -4.23 -16.19 22.05
C LEU A 92 -2.82 -16.68 22.37
N THR A 93 -1.91 -16.58 21.39
CA THR A 93 -0.50 -16.94 21.58
C THR A 93 0.28 -15.77 22.15
N ARG A 94 1.00 -15.99 23.26
CA ARG A 94 1.90 -15.00 23.87
C ARG A 94 3.18 -14.82 23.04
N GLY A 95 3.39 -13.61 22.54
CA GLY A 95 4.66 -13.18 21.94
C GLY A 95 5.70 -12.76 23.00
N GLU A 96 6.83 -12.24 22.54
CA GLU A 96 7.93 -11.80 23.40
C GLU A 96 7.46 -10.79 24.47
N GLY A 97 7.82 -11.05 25.73
CA GLY A 97 7.39 -10.22 26.87
C GLY A 97 5.92 -10.38 27.26
N GLY A 98 5.24 -11.43 26.79
CA GLY A 98 3.82 -11.69 27.09
C GLY A 98 2.85 -10.82 26.29
N LYS A 99 3.33 -10.20 25.20
CA LYS A 99 2.52 -9.39 24.29
C LYS A 99 1.49 -10.23 23.53
N LEU A 100 0.34 -9.64 23.24
CA LEU A 100 -0.77 -10.21 22.49
C LEU A 100 -1.20 -9.23 21.39
N THR A 101 -1.74 -9.74 20.30
CA THR A 101 -2.33 -8.95 19.20
C THR A 101 -3.65 -9.58 18.75
N LEU A 102 -4.52 -8.76 18.16
CA LEU A 102 -5.67 -9.22 17.37
C LEU A 102 -5.40 -8.96 15.89
N PRO A 103 -5.90 -9.80 14.96
CA PRO A 103 -5.71 -9.58 13.53
C PRO A 103 -6.50 -8.36 13.02
N MET A 104 -6.04 -7.77 11.92
CA MET A 104 -6.84 -6.81 11.13
C MET A 104 -8.07 -7.52 10.55
N ASP A 105 -9.28 -7.08 10.90
CA ASP A 105 -10.54 -7.62 10.38
C ASP A 105 -11.68 -6.62 10.61
N PRO A 106 -12.19 -5.94 9.55
CA PRO A 106 -13.25 -4.93 9.69
C PRO A 106 -14.52 -5.43 10.39
N SER A 107 -14.85 -6.72 10.29
CA SER A 107 -16.02 -7.28 10.96
C SER A 107 -15.82 -7.51 12.46
N LEU A 108 -14.57 -7.49 12.94
CA LEU A 108 -14.23 -7.60 14.36
C LEU A 108 -14.28 -6.22 15.02
N THR A 109 -15.48 -5.80 15.42
CA THR A 109 -15.77 -4.53 16.10
C THR A 109 -15.85 -4.65 17.62
N SER A 110 -15.95 -5.87 18.16
CA SER A 110 -16.04 -6.16 19.59
C SER A 110 -15.48 -7.54 19.93
N VAL A 111 -14.85 -7.68 21.09
CA VAL A 111 -14.16 -8.91 21.52
C VAL A 111 -14.40 -9.19 22.99
N ARG A 112 -14.50 -10.47 23.37
CA ARG A 112 -14.31 -10.90 24.76
C ARG A 112 -13.02 -11.68 24.91
N PHE A 113 -12.37 -11.52 26.06
CA PHE A 113 -11.25 -12.36 26.47
C PHE A 113 -11.70 -13.41 27.48
N ARG A 114 -11.01 -14.54 27.50
CA ARG A 114 -11.13 -15.58 28.51
C ARG A 114 -9.74 -15.99 28.96
N VAL A 115 -9.57 -16.11 30.26
CA VAL A 115 -8.47 -16.87 30.87
C VAL A 115 -9.06 -18.13 31.49
N HIS A 116 -8.50 -19.27 31.12
CA HIS A 116 -8.69 -20.53 31.81
C HIS A 116 -7.38 -20.85 32.54
N ALA A 117 -7.41 -20.95 33.87
CA ALA A 117 -6.23 -21.12 34.71
C ALA A 117 -6.32 -22.39 35.55
N TRP A 118 -5.24 -23.16 35.54
CA TRP A 118 -5.02 -24.36 36.35
C TRP A 118 -4.17 -24.01 37.57
N PHE A 119 -4.62 -24.41 38.76
CA PHE A 119 -3.95 -24.13 40.03
C PHE A 119 -3.50 -25.43 40.71
N ASP A 120 -2.21 -25.50 41.03
CA ASP A 120 -1.57 -26.65 41.69
C ASP A 120 -0.92 -26.20 43.01
N PRO A 121 -1.60 -26.33 44.17
CA PRO A 121 -1.11 -25.85 45.45
C PRO A 121 -0.24 -26.88 46.18
N LEU A 122 0.90 -26.43 46.73
CA LEU A 122 1.79 -27.25 47.57
C LEU A 122 1.08 -27.92 48.77
N VAL A 123 0.00 -27.30 49.26
CA VAL A 123 -0.91 -27.87 50.28
C VAL A 123 -2.34 -27.48 49.93
N GLY A 124 -3.17 -28.45 49.57
CA GLY A 124 -4.56 -28.24 49.18
C GLY A 124 -5.06 -29.33 48.21
N SER A 125 -5.97 -28.94 47.33
CA SER A 125 -6.39 -29.71 46.16
C SER A 125 -6.26 -28.82 44.92
N ASN A 126 -5.97 -29.40 43.76
CA ASN A 126 -5.95 -28.68 42.49
C ASN A 126 -7.33 -28.07 42.18
N SER A 127 -7.34 -26.90 41.54
CA SER A 127 -8.56 -26.26 41.05
C SER A 127 -8.36 -25.66 39.67
N GLU A 128 -9.46 -25.49 38.93
CA GLU A 128 -9.51 -24.79 37.65
C GLU A 128 -10.41 -23.56 37.79
N SER A 129 -10.13 -22.49 37.05
CA SER A 129 -10.97 -21.29 37.06
C SER A 129 -11.04 -20.65 35.69
N ASP A 130 -12.26 -20.30 35.29
CA ASP A 130 -12.57 -19.61 34.04
C ASP A 130 -13.13 -18.22 34.34
N LEU A 131 -12.47 -17.18 33.82
CA LEU A 131 -13.02 -15.82 33.84
C LEU A 131 -13.10 -15.25 32.42
N VAL A 132 -14.30 -14.79 32.07
CA VAL A 132 -14.62 -14.12 30.80
C VAL A 132 -14.80 -12.63 31.04
N SER A 133 -14.19 -11.80 30.19
CA SER A 133 -14.23 -10.34 30.32
C SER A 133 -15.59 -9.75 29.93
N ALA A 134 -15.81 -8.50 30.33
CA ALA A 134 -16.71 -7.61 29.61
C ALA A 134 -16.28 -7.49 28.13
N PRO A 135 -17.19 -7.18 27.19
CA PRO A 135 -16.83 -6.96 25.80
C PRO A 135 -15.99 -5.67 25.67
N TYR A 136 -14.85 -5.76 25.02
CA TYR A 136 -14.02 -4.62 24.63
C TYR A 136 -14.35 -4.23 23.19
N PRO A 137 -14.57 -2.94 22.89
CA PRO A 137 -14.56 -2.45 21.52
C PRO A 137 -13.22 -2.76 20.85
N VAL A 138 -13.26 -3.10 19.57
CA VAL A 138 -12.07 -3.32 18.74
C VAL A 138 -12.03 -2.25 17.66
N LYS A 139 -10.85 -1.60 17.56
CA LYS A 139 -10.59 -0.50 16.67
C LYS A 139 -9.65 -0.93 15.54
N GLN A 140 -10.04 -0.65 14.29
CA GLN A 140 -9.41 -1.15 13.06
C GLN A 140 -8.80 0.04 12.29
N PRO A 141 -7.46 0.18 12.19
CA PRO A 141 -6.81 1.23 11.40
C PRO A 141 -6.80 0.89 9.89
N GLY A 142 -7.97 0.72 9.28
CA GLY A 142 -8.10 0.28 7.88
C GLY A 142 -7.92 1.39 6.83
N GLY A 143 -7.44 1.01 5.64
CA GLY A 143 -7.45 1.86 4.44
C GLY A 143 -8.72 1.64 3.59
N PRO A 144 -9.11 2.58 2.72
CA PRO A 144 -10.25 2.39 1.83
C PRO A 144 -9.92 1.39 0.71
N SER A 145 -10.76 0.37 0.52
CA SER A 145 -10.63 -0.62 -0.56
C SER A 145 -11.78 -0.55 -1.57
N ASP A 146 -11.72 -1.33 -2.64
CA ASP A 146 -12.73 -1.39 -3.73
C ASP A 146 -13.12 -0.01 -4.30
N VAL A 147 -12.15 0.92 -4.27
CA VAL A 147 -12.36 2.32 -4.61
C VAL A 147 -12.69 2.46 -6.09
N SER A 148 -13.90 2.92 -6.35
CA SER A 148 -14.50 3.04 -7.67
C SER A 148 -15.25 4.38 -7.76
N ALA A 149 -15.66 4.75 -8.97
CA ALA A 149 -16.61 5.82 -9.17
C ALA A 149 -17.44 5.63 -10.44
N ALA A 150 -18.51 6.40 -10.56
CA ALA A 150 -19.40 6.42 -11.71
C ALA A 150 -19.75 7.87 -12.09
N ALA A 151 -19.76 8.17 -13.37
CA ALA A 151 -20.34 9.40 -13.89
C ALA A 151 -21.86 9.35 -13.83
N ASN A 152 -22.47 10.45 -13.40
CA ASN A 152 -23.92 10.62 -13.33
C ASN A 152 -24.41 11.46 -14.52
N THR A 153 -25.65 11.23 -14.95
CA THR A 153 -26.27 11.94 -16.09
C THR A 153 -26.66 13.40 -15.80
N ASP A 154 -26.25 13.96 -14.66
CA ASP A 154 -26.28 15.39 -14.33
C ASP A 154 -24.87 16.06 -14.39
N GLY A 155 -23.83 15.28 -14.72
CA GLY A 155 -22.42 15.68 -14.78
C GLY A 155 -21.65 15.48 -13.47
N SER A 156 -22.30 15.12 -12.37
CA SER A 156 -21.60 14.78 -11.10
C SER A 156 -20.90 13.42 -11.18
N VAL A 157 -20.01 13.14 -10.23
CA VAL A 157 -19.35 11.83 -10.10
C VAL A 157 -19.64 11.25 -8.72
N THR A 158 -20.22 10.06 -8.69
CA THR A 158 -20.40 9.26 -7.47
C THR A 158 -19.15 8.43 -7.24
N LEU A 159 -18.40 8.70 -6.17
CA LEU A 159 -17.36 7.82 -5.64
C LEU A 159 -17.99 6.75 -4.74
N SER A 160 -17.43 5.54 -4.75
CA SER A 160 -17.84 4.42 -3.91
C SER A 160 -16.62 3.64 -3.42
N TRP A 161 -16.55 3.29 -2.15
CA TRP A 161 -15.47 2.46 -1.58
C TRP A 161 -15.96 1.62 -0.41
N LEU A 162 -15.18 0.60 -0.05
CA LEU A 162 -15.33 -0.14 1.19
C LEU A 162 -14.44 0.51 2.27
N ASP A 163 -15.09 0.94 3.34
CA ASP A 163 -14.48 1.40 4.58
C ASP A 163 -14.11 0.20 5.46
N ASN A 164 -12.81 0.08 5.73
CA ASN A 164 -12.22 -0.96 6.56
C ASN A 164 -11.83 -0.45 7.97
N SER A 165 -12.20 0.79 8.30
CA SER A 165 -11.84 1.49 9.52
C SER A 165 -13.05 1.77 10.42
N ASN A 166 -12.76 2.13 11.67
CA ASN A 166 -13.73 2.63 12.63
C ASN A 166 -13.07 3.56 13.69
N ILE A 167 -12.07 4.34 13.27
CA ILE A 167 -11.28 5.31 14.08
C ILE A 167 -10.71 6.49 13.27
N GLU A 168 -10.90 6.49 11.96
CA GLU A 168 -10.60 7.61 11.09
C GLU A 168 -11.47 8.81 11.48
N SER A 169 -10.85 9.98 11.64
CA SER A 169 -11.56 11.23 11.91
C SER A 169 -12.43 11.66 10.72
N TYR A 170 -11.98 11.30 9.50
CA TYR A 170 -12.67 11.47 8.23
C TYR A 170 -11.93 10.75 7.09
N TYR A 171 -12.61 10.60 5.96
CA TYR A 171 -11.97 10.33 4.67
C TYR A 171 -11.67 11.63 3.93
N GLU A 172 -10.40 11.85 3.56
CA GLU A 172 -10.01 12.88 2.61
C GLU A 172 -10.20 12.36 1.19
N VAL A 173 -10.98 13.10 0.40
CA VAL A 173 -11.19 12.85 -1.03
C VAL A 173 -10.50 13.96 -1.82
N LYS A 174 -9.39 13.63 -2.47
CA LYS A 174 -8.59 14.56 -3.26
C LYS A 174 -8.81 14.31 -4.75
N ARG A 175 -9.45 15.27 -5.41
CA ARG A 175 -9.67 15.29 -6.86
C ARG A 175 -8.55 16.06 -7.56
N THR A 176 -8.05 15.53 -8.67
CA THR A 176 -7.22 16.28 -9.63
C THR A 176 -7.92 16.31 -11.00
N GLY A 177 -8.01 17.49 -11.62
CA GLY A 177 -8.59 17.69 -12.95
C GLY A 177 -8.25 19.06 -13.56
N PRO A 178 -8.90 19.48 -14.66
CA PRO A 178 -8.59 20.72 -15.35
C PRO A 178 -8.88 22.01 -14.56
N ASP A 179 -9.73 21.94 -13.51
CA ASP A 179 -9.96 23.03 -12.56
C ASP A 179 -9.01 22.98 -11.34
N GLY A 180 -7.91 22.22 -11.45
CA GLY A 180 -6.86 22.11 -10.46
C GLY A 180 -7.00 20.89 -9.53
N THR A 181 -6.38 20.98 -8.36
CA THR A 181 -6.60 20.02 -7.26
C THR A 181 -7.66 20.56 -6.32
N LYS A 182 -8.62 19.72 -5.94
CA LYS A 182 -9.60 19.99 -4.88
C LYS A 182 -9.53 18.91 -3.83
N VAL A 183 -9.86 19.28 -2.59
CA VAL A 183 -9.92 18.37 -1.45
C VAL A 183 -11.28 18.52 -0.80
N PHE A 184 -11.91 17.39 -0.48
CA PHE A 184 -13.19 17.28 0.20
C PHE A 184 -13.04 16.35 1.39
N GLU A 185 -13.89 16.52 2.41
CA GLU A 185 -13.90 15.68 3.61
C GLU A 185 -15.22 14.91 3.69
N VAL A 186 -15.14 13.61 3.99
CA VAL A 186 -16.31 12.76 4.25
C VAL A 186 -16.25 12.32 5.71
N ARG A 187 -17.19 12.85 6.51
CA ARG A 187 -17.18 12.81 7.99
C ARG A 187 -18.38 12.02 8.52
N GLY A 188 -18.19 11.38 9.69
CA GLY A 188 -19.28 10.72 10.44
C GLY A 188 -19.34 9.20 10.30
N HIS A 189 -18.21 8.55 9.98
CA HIS A 189 -18.08 7.09 9.85
C HIS A 189 -17.18 6.45 10.92
N ASN A 190 -16.66 7.25 11.85
CA ASN A 190 -15.58 6.96 12.82
C ASN A 190 -15.88 5.90 13.90
N GLU A 191 -16.95 5.13 13.74
CA GLU A 191 -17.32 3.96 14.54
C GLU A 191 -17.87 2.78 13.68
N THR A 192 -17.90 2.89 12.35
CA THR A 192 -18.63 1.97 11.44
C THR A 192 -17.87 1.65 10.15
N THR A 193 -17.47 0.38 9.98
CA THR A 193 -16.98 -0.18 8.70
C THR A 193 -18.12 -0.44 7.73
N GLY A 194 -17.92 -0.28 6.41
CA GLY A 194 -18.92 -0.67 5.41
C GLY A 194 -18.80 0.04 4.06
N ALA A 195 -19.78 -0.15 3.17
CA ALA A 195 -19.79 0.54 1.88
C ALA A 195 -20.15 2.03 2.04
N LEU A 196 -19.24 2.91 1.65
CA LEU A 196 -19.43 4.36 1.64
C LEU A 196 -19.54 4.90 0.21
N THR A 197 -20.23 6.04 0.06
CA THR A 197 -20.31 6.77 -1.21
C THR A 197 -20.21 8.29 -0.98
N TYR A 198 -19.72 9.01 -1.99
CA TYR A 198 -19.63 10.47 -2.00
C TYR A 198 -19.94 11.02 -3.39
N VAL A 199 -20.78 12.06 -3.50
CA VAL A 199 -21.14 12.66 -4.79
C VAL A 199 -20.41 13.99 -4.97
N ASP A 200 -19.41 14.01 -5.83
CA ASP A 200 -18.77 15.24 -6.29
C ASP A 200 -19.64 15.93 -7.34
N SER A 201 -20.28 17.02 -6.93
CA SER A 201 -21.13 17.87 -7.77
C SER A 201 -20.41 19.11 -8.33
N GLN A 202 -19.11 19.26 -8.07
CA GLN A 202 -18.25 20.37 -8.53
C GLN A 202 -17.45 20.04 -9.80
N THR A 203 -17.80 18.97 -10.50
CA THR A 203 -17.25 18.56 -11.79
C THR A 203 -17.77 19.42 -12.95
N SER A 204 -17.13 19.31 -14.12
CA SER A 204 -17.53 20.02 -15.34
C SER A 204 -18.92 19.59 -15.82
N LYS A 205 -19.87 20.54 -15.84
CA LYS A 205 -21.24 20.30 -16.33
C LYS A 205 -21.45 20.68 -17.81
N THR A 206 -20.38 21.03 -18.51
CA THR A 206 -20.43 21.60 -19.87
C THR A 206 -19.42 20.99 -20.85
N GLN A 207 -18.46 20.19 -20.39
CA GLN A 207 -17.44 19.53 -21.22
C GLN A 207 -17.06 18.17 -20.62
N GLU A 208 -16.93 17.14 -21.46
CA GLU A 208 -16.35 15.84 -21.09
C GLU A 208 -14.98 16.05 -20.43
N THR A 209 -14.79 15.47 -19.24
CA THR A 209 -13.64 15.77 -18.38
C THR A 209 -13.14 14.52 -17.65
N TRP A 210 -11.83 14.40 -17.55
CA TRP A 210 -11.16 13.35 -16.78
C TRP A 210 -10.82 13.84 -15.37
N TYR A 211 -11.12 13.02 -14.37
CA TYR A 211 -10.82 13.29 -12.97
C TYR A 211 -10.12 12.09 -12.31
N VAL A 212 -9.08 12.38 -11.53
CA VAL A 212 -8.36 11.39 -10.71
C VAL A 212 -8.76 11.61 -9.25
N TYR A 213 -9.16 10.55 -8.54
CA TYR A 213 -9.60 10.62 -7.15
C TYR A 213 -8.72 9.73 -6.25
N GLN A 214 -8.03 10.37 -5.31
CA GLN A 214 -7.30 9.73 -4.21
C GLN A 214 -8.19 9.80 -2.96
N ILE A 215 -8.43 8.67 -2.30
CA ILE A 215 -9.24 8.59 -1.07
C ILE A 215 -8.36 8.06 0.06
N ARG A 216 -8.31 8.79 1.17
CA ARG A 216 -7.38 8.54 2.28
C ARG A 216 -8.10 8.60 3.62
N ALA A 217 -7.93 7.58 4.46
CA ALA A 217 -8.37 7.64 5.85
C ALA A 217 -7.43 8.58 6.64
N VAL A 218 -7.99 9.53 7.40
CA VAL A 218 -7.21 10.50 8.17
C VAL A 218 -7.48 10.30 9.66
N PHE A 219 -6.42 10.07 10.44
CA PHE A 219 -6.49 9.79 11.87
C PHE A 219 -5.91 10.98 12.64
N LEU A 220 -6.78 11.90 13.10
CA LEU A 220 -6.36 13.05 13.93
C LEU A 220 -6.54 12.76 15.43
N ASP A 221 -7.59 12.03 15.78
CA ASP A 221 -7.98 11.77 17.17
C ASP A 221 -7.25 10.57 17.81
N PHE A 222 -6.54 9.78 16.99
CA PHE A 222 -5.79 8.58 17.41
C PHE A 222 -4.36 8.61 16.88
N GLN A 223 -3.38 8.71 17.78
CA GLN A 223 -1.96 8.58 17.42
C GLN A 223 -1.61 7.10 17.18
N LEU A 224 -1.70 6.68 15.92
CA LEU A 224 -1.25 5.36 15.47
C LEU A 224 0.28 5.31 15.34
N PRO A 225 0.94 4.19 15.67
CA PRO A 225 2.32 3.93 15.27
C PRO A 225 2.47 3.86 13.74
N ASP A 226 3.61 4.26 13.20
CA ASP A 226 3.86 4.34 11.75
C ASP A 226 3.52 3.05 10.98
N TYR A 227 3.76 1.87 11.57
CA TYR A 227 3.47 0.57 10.96
C TYR A 227 1.98 0.20 10.92
N LEU A 228 1.11 0.97 11.59
CA LEU A 228 -0.35 0.84 11.55
C LEU A 228 -1.01 2.00 10.81
N ILE A 229 -0.26 2.82 10.07
CA ILE A 229 -0.84 3.83 9.18
C ILE A 229 -1.18 3.13 7.84
N PRO A 230 -2.46 2.98 7.47
CA PRO A 230 -2.85 2.27 6.25
C PRO A 230 -2.49 3.07 4.98
N SER A 231 -2.33 2.35 3.88
CA SER A 231 -2.10 2.94 2.55
C SER A 231 -3.38 3.58 1.98
N ASP A 232 -3.21 4.72 1.30
CA ASP A 232 -4.25 5.40 0.53
C ASP A 232 -4.88 4.50 -0.55
N GLY A 233 -6.18 4.63 -0.76
CA GLY A 233 -6.90 4.02 -1.89
C GLY A 233 -7.00 4.98 -3.07
N VAL A 234 -6.81 4.50 -4.30
CA VAL A 234 -6.71 5.36 -5.49
C VAL A 234 -7.61 4.83 -6.62
N THR A 235 -8.41 5.71 -7.22
CA THR A 235 -9.27 5.38 -8.37
C THR A 235 -9.29 6.47 -9.43
N ILE A 236 -9.67 6.13 -10.67
CA ILE A 236 -9.61 7.01 -11.84
C ILE A 236 -10.87 6.83 -12.68
N VAL A 237 -11.66 7.90 -12.84
CA VAL A 237 -12.95 7.83 -13.54
C VAL A 237 -13.20 9.06 -14.41
N GLU A 238 -13.73 8.78 -15.60
CA GLU A 238 -14.15 9.75 -16.60
C GLU A 238 -15.55 10.27 -16.26
N SER A 239 -15.77 11.59 -16.26
CA SER A 239 -17.11 12.16 -16.06
C SER A 239 -17.78 12.43 -17.40
N THR A 240 -18.80 11.64 -17.75
CA THR A 240 -19.71 11.97 -18.84
C THR A 240 -20.59 13.18 -18.46
N PRO A 241 -20.84 14.11 -19.40
CA PRO A 241 -21.66 15.29 -19.14
C PRO A 241 -23.15 14.92 -19.06
N PRO A 242 -23.99 15.82 -18.51
CA PRO A 242 -25.42 15.69 -18.72
C PRO A 242 -25.76 15.74 -20.21
N LEU A 243 -26.67 14.88 -20.66
CA LEU A 243 -27.25 14.97 -22.00
C LEU A 243 -28.07 16.26 -22.10
N ALA A 244 -27.42 17.32 -22.57
CA ALA A 244 -27.95 18.68 -22.68
C ALA A 244 -29.01 18.83 -23.79
N GLY A 245 -30.14 18.14 -23.62
CA GLY A 245 -31.39 18.43 -24.30
C GLY A 245 -31.51 17.94 -25.74
N ILE A 246 -31.70 16.63 -25.94
CA ILE A 246 -32.46 16.16 -27.11
C ILE A 246 -33.94 16.51 -26.88
N LYS A 247 -34.31 17.76 -27.18
CA LYS A 247 -35.72 18.15 -27.34
C LYS A 247 -36.12 17.98 -28.79
N ASP A 248 -36.86 16.89 -29.03
CA ASP A 248 -37.64 16.64 -30.24
C ASP A 248 -36.84 16.40 -31.54
N ILE A 249 -36.50 15.13 -31.78
CA ILE A 249 -35.85 14.63 -33.01
C ILE A 249 -36.70 14.84 -34.27
N SER A 250 -38.02 15.08 -34.16
CA SER A 250 -38.93 15.14 -35.32
C SER A 250 -38.76 16.36 -36.25
N LYS A 251 -37.79 17.25 -35.98
CA LYS A 251 -37.67 18.57 -36.63
C LYS A 251 -36.35 18.81 -37.39
N ILE A 252 -35.48 17.82 -37.51
CA ILE A 252 -34.23 17.95 -38.31
C ILE A 252 -34.51 17.60 -39.78
N ASP A 253 -35.24 18.48 -40.46
CA ASP A 253 -35.60 18.32 -41.88
C ASP A 253 -34.69 19.19 -42.78
N ALA A 254 -33.39 18.87 -42.76
CA ALA A 254 -32.36 19.57 -43.55
C ALA A 254 -31.16 18.64 -43.90
N PRO A 255 -30.73 18.57 -45.17
CA PRO A 255 -29.66 17.66 -45.58
C PRO A 255 -28.26 18.16 -45.19
N ILE A 256 -27.45 17.26 -44.63
CA ILE A 256 -26.07 17.53 -44.20
C ILE A 256 -25.18 17.89 -45.41
N ARG A 257 -24.63 19.11 -45.44
CA ARG A 257 -23.56 19.48 -46.38
C ARG A 257 -22.19 19.18 -45.79
N LYS A 258 -21.33 18.50 -46.57
CA LYS A 258 -19.88 18.47 -46.32
C LYS A 258 -19.31 19.90 -46.40
N VAL A 259 -18.36 20.21 -45.52
CA VAL A 259 -17.45 21.36 -45.66
C VAL A 259 -16.02 20.84 -45.61
N SER A 260 -15.18 21.30 -46.53
CA SER A 260 -13.80 20.85 -46.68
C SER A 260 -12.84 22.05 -46.72
N GLY A 261 -11.81 22.02 -45.88
CA GLY A 261 -10.65 22.91 -45.98
C GLY A 261 -10.68 24.16 -45.10
N ILE A 262 -9.97 24.10 -43.97
CA ILE A 262 -9.36 25.27 -43.31
C ILE A 262 -7.92 24.88 -42.95
N GLN A 263 -6.96 25.74 -43.27
CA GLN A 263 -5.55 25.65 -42.86
C GLN A 263 -5.22 26.90 -42.02
N PRO A 264 -4.76 26.77 -40.75
CA PRO A 264 -4.43 27.93 -39.92
C PRO A 264 -3.14 28.62 -40.36
N ILE A 265 -3.18 29.95 -40.55
CA ILE A 265 -2.00 30.78 -40.84
C ILE A 265 -1.43 31.35 -39.55
N LEU A 266 -0.14 31.13 -39.29
CA LEU A 266 0.60 31.72 -38.17
C LEU A 266 0.93 33.21 -38.41
N LYS A 267 0.93 34.03 -37.35
CA LYS A 267 1.50 35.38 -37.37
C LYS A 267 2.26 35.72 -36.08
N SER A 268 3.56 36.00 -36.25
CA SER A 268 4.45 36.80 -35.39
C SER A 268 4.57 36.47 -33.89
N GLY A 269 5.72 36.05 -33.37
CA GLY A 269 6.97 35.72 -34.06
C GLY A 269 8.21 35.63 -33.16
N LYS A 270 8.82 34.44 -33.12
CA LYS A 270 10.09 34.07 -32.45
C LYS A 270 10.07 34.16 -30.90
N THR A 271 10.64 33.21 -30.16
CA THR A 271 11.52 32.10 -30.55
C THR A 271 10.84 30.73 -30.39
N GLN A 272 11.24 29.78 -31.23
CA GLN A 272 10.80 28.38 -31.24
C GLN A 272 11.47 27.61 -30.10
N LEU A 273 10.68 26.96 -29.23
CA LEU A 273 11.18 25.98 -28.25
C LEU A 273 11.15 24.59 -28.90
N ASP A 274 12.27 24.21 -29.53
CA ASP A 274 12.42 22.90 -30.16
C ASP A 274 12.71 21.81 -29.12
N GLY A 275 11.69 21.02 -28.81
CA GLY A 275 11.84 19.69 -28.22
C GLY A 275 11.60 19.56 -26.72
N ILE A 276 11.61 18.29 -26.28
CA ILE A 276 11.16 17.81 -24.96
C ILE A 276 12.07 18.28 -23.80
N GLN A 277 13.23 18.86 -24.10
CA GLN A 277 14.33 19.18 -23.17
C GLN A 277 14.00 20.23 -22.08
N ASP A 278 12.97 21.06 -22.26
CA ASP A 278 12.54 22.03 -21.23
C ASP A 278 11.44 21.51 -20.29
N ILE A 279 10.73 20.42 -20.65
CA ILE A 279 9.72 19.81 -19.77
C ILE A 279 10.38 19.24 -18.52
N ALA A 280 11.57 18.63 -18.68
CA ALA A 280 12.35 18.07 -17.58
C ALA A 280 12.79 19.11 -16.53
N LYS A 281 12.96 20.39 -16.91
CA LYS A 281 13.38 21.45 -15.97
C LYS A 281 12.26 21.88 -15.02
N ILE A 282 11.02 21.79 -15.46
CA ILE A 282 9.83 22.16 -14.66
C ILE A 282 9.64 21.19 -13.47
N ILE A 283 10.15 19.97 -13.57
CA ILE A 283 10.01 18.91 -12.56
C ILE A 283 11.02 19.06 -11.40
N VAL A 284 12.05 19.90 -11.53
CA VAL A 284 13.23 19.90 -10.63
C VAL A 284 13.43 21.21 -9.83
N ASP A 285 12.75 22.32 -10.18
CA ASP A 285 12.81 23.56 -9.39
C ASP A 285 11.41 24.10 -9.00
N PRO A 286 11.01 23.99 -7.71
CA PRO A 286 9.74 24.55 -7.21
C PRO A 286 9.59 26.07 -7.40
N ASN A 287 10.69 26.82 -7.56
CA ASN A 287 10.67 28.29 -7.65
C ASN A 287 10.21 28.82 -9.02
N LEU A 288 9.99 27.95 -10.01
CA LEU A 288 9.45 28.32 -11.32
C LEU A 288 7.92 28.34 -11.39
N ILE A 289 7.24 27.66 -10.45
CA ILE A 289 5.77 27.57 -10.39
C ILE A 289 5.07 28.96 -10.43
N PRO A 290 5.55 30.01 -9.70
CA PRO A 290 4.90 31.33 -9.70
C PRO A 290 5.03 32.16 -10.99
N LYS A 291 5.52 31.58 -12.10
CA LYS A 291 5.79 32.30 -13.36
C LYS A 291 5.02 31.75 -14.58
N LEU A 292 4.10 30.81 -14.38
CA LEU A 292 3.36 30.12 -15.46
C LEU A 292 1.87 30.52 -15.58
N ASP A 293 1.49 31.68 -15.04
CA ASP A 293 0.15 32.25 -15.22
C ASP A 293 -0.22 32.36 -16.71
N GLY A 294 -1.28 31.67 -17.11
CA GLY A 294 -1.90 31.77 -18.44
C GLY A 294 -1.57 30.67 -19.45
N VAL A 295 -0.63 29.76 -19.19
CA VAL A 295 -0.29 28.68 -20.14
C VAL A 295 -1.16 27.43 -19.90
N ILE A 296 -2.36 27.43 -20.47
CA ILE A 296 -3.22 26.23 -20.50
C ILE A 296 -2.63 25.21 -21.48
N VAL A 297 -1.76 24.34 -20.98
CA VAL A 297 -1.40 23.10 -21.67
C VAL A 297 -2.64 22.21 -21.67
N LYS A 298 -3.30 22.08 -22.82
CA LYS A 298 -4.21 20.96 -23.05
C LYS A 298 -3.39 19.68 -22.91
N VAL A 299 -3.66 18.88 -21.89
CA VAL A 299 -3.15 17.51 -21.81
C VAL A 299 -4.03 16.68 -22.74
N PRO A 300 -3.57 16.27 -23.94
CA PRO A 300 -4.27 15.22 -24.67
C PRO A 300 -4.24 13.94 -23.83
N ASP A 301 -5.24 13.08 -23.99
CA ASP A 301 -5.34 11.79 -23.29
C ASP A 301 -3.97 11.10 -23.17
N LEU A 302 -3.44 11.08 -21.94
CA LEU A 302 -2.06 10.68 -21.66
C LEU A 302 -1.83 9.20 -22.01
N PHE A 303 -2.90 8.40 -22.06
CA PHE A 303 -2.87 6.98 -22.38
C PHE A 303 -3.39 6.70 -23.80
N ALA A 304 -3.54 7.74 -24.64
CA ALA A 304 -3.96 7.59 -26.03
C ALA A 304 -3.04 6.63 -26.81
N GLY A 305 -3.65 5.65 -27.49
CA GLY A 305 -2.92 4.62 -28.22
C GLY A 305 -2.35 3.48 -27.36
N ALA A 306 -2.65 3.45 -26.06
CA ALA A 306 -2.48 2.26 -25.23
C ALA A 306 -3.48 1.17 -25.61
N SER A 307 -3.07 -0.09 -25.48
CA SER A 307 -3.97 -1.23 -25.56
C SER A 307 -4.95 -1.22 -24.38
N ALA A 308 -6.22 -1.51 -24.64
CA ALA A 308 -7.26 -1.56 -23.59
C ALA A 308 -6.95 -2.54 -22.44
N TRP A 309 -6.20 -3.62 -22.72
CA TRP A 309 -5.75 -4.59 -21.71
C TRP A 309 -4.63 -4.04 -20.81
N ALA A 310 -3.81 -3.10 -21.30
CA ALA A 310 -2.72 -2.50 -20.55
C ALA A 310 -3.15 -1.26 -19.74
N LEU A 311 -4.23 -0.60 -20.17
CA LEU A 311 -4.71 0.67 -19.62
C LEU A 311 -4.88 0.71 -18.07
N PRO A 312 -5.37 -0.34 -17.37
CA PRO A 312 -5.50 -0.31 -15.92
C PRO A 312 -4.14 -0.26 -15.21
N GLU A 313 -3.21 -1.14 -15.63
CA GLU A 313 -1.87 -1.23 -15.05
C GLU A 313 -0.98 -0.04 -15.46
N LEU A 314 -1.14 0.50 -16.67
CA LEU A 314 -0.48 1.74 -17.11
C LEU A 314 -0.86 2.92 -16.20
N LYS A 315 -2.16 3.06 -15.90
CA LYS A 315 -2.67 4.07 -14.97
C LYS A 315 -2.14 3.87 -13.54
N GLN A 316 -2.07 2.63 -13.06
CA GLN A 316 -1.50 2.31 -11.75
C GLN A 316 0.01 2.61 -11.67
N ALA A 317 0.78 2.25 -12.69
CA ALA A 317 2.21 2.54 -12.78
C ALA A 317 2.50 4.04 -12.82
N PHE A 318 1.70 4.81 -13.58
CA PHE A 318 1.77 6.27 -13.60
C PHE A 318 1.43 6.87 -12.21
N GLY A 319 0.34 6.42 -11.58
CA GLY A 319 -0.08 6.89 -10.25
C GLY A 319 0.94 6.60 -9.14
N LEU A 320 1.64 5.47 -9.21
CA LEU A 320 2.75 5.13 -8.31
C LEU A 320 4.06 5.88 -8.66
N GLY A 321 4.13 6.56 -9.82
CA GLY A 321 5.32 7.26 -10.29
C GLY A 321 6.44 6.34 -10.80
N LEU A 322 6.09 5.19 -11.36
CA LEU A 322 7.02 4.21 -11.95
C LEU A 322 7.32 4.48 -13.44
N THR A 323 6.64 5.45 -14.05
CA THR A 323 6.81 5.88 -15.46
C THR A 323 7.73 7.08 -15.60
N THR A 324 8.30 7.31 -16.79
CA THR A 324 8.96 8.59 -17.15
C THR A 324 8.30 9.27 -18.35
N SER A 325 8.55 10.58 -18.51
CA SER A 325 8.02 11.41 -19.61
C SER A 325 8.30 10.85 -21.00
N GLU A 326 9.43 10.15 -21.17
CA GLU A 326 9.90 9.59 -22.44
C GLU A 326 9.12 8.31 -22.80
N THR A 327 8.65 7.59 -21.77
CA THR A 327 7.94 6.29 -21.87
C THR A 327 6.43 6.43 -22.02
N LEU A 328 5.87 7.60 -21.70
CA LEU A 328 4.45 7.90 -21.83
C LEU A 328 4.12 8.24 -23.30
N GLY A 329 3.11 7.57 -23.86
CA GLY A 329 2.79 7.60 -25.28
C GLY A 329 3.56 6.56 -26.10
N LYS A 330 3.08 6.31 -27.33
CA LYS A 330 3.60 5.25 -28.23
C LYS A 330 3.55 3.85 -27.60
N TYR A 331 2.56 3.60 -26.74
CA TYR A 331 2.45 2.42 -25.87
C TYR A 331 2.60 1.06 -26.58
N THR A 332 2.09 0.93 -27.79
CA THR A 332 2.16 -0.28 -28.63
C THR A 332 3.44 -0.39 -29.46
N GLU A 333 4.29 0.64 -29.52
CA GLU A 333 5.62 0.56 -30.13
C GLU A 333 6.61 -0.18 -29.21
N ALA A 334 7.63 -0.79 -29.80
CA ALA A 334 8.72 -1.42 -29.04
C ALA A 334 9.51 -0.37 -28.24
N ILE A 335 9.89 -0.70 -27.00
CA ILE A 335 10.65 0.20 -26.14
C ILE A 335 12.14 0.18 -26.48
N THR A 336 12.80 1.35 -26.38
CA THR A 336 14.25 1.45 -26.55
C THR A 336 15.01 1.11 -25.27
N ARG A 337 16.29 0.76 -25.40
CA ARG A 337 17.20 0.45 -24.29
C ARG A 337 17.37 1.64 -23.34
N GLU A 338 17.33 2.87 -23.84
CA GLU A 338 17.41 4.10 -23.04
C GLU A 338 16.07 4.45 -22.34
N ASP A 339 14.94 4.35 -23.04
CA ASP A 339 13.60 4.48 -22.42
C ASP A 339 13.46 3.51 -21.24
N TYR A 340 13.91 2.27 -21.43
CA TYR A 340 13.78 1.24 -20.41
C TYR A 340 14.82 1.34 -19.28
N ALA A 341 16.05 1.82 -19.56
CA ALA A 341 16.98 2.20 -18.49
C ALA A 341 16.36 3.29 -17.58
N SER A 342 15.58 4.21 -18.16
CA SER A 342 14.84 5.24 -17.42
C SER A 342 13.74 4.65 -16.52
N LEU A 343 12.97 3.66 -16.99
CA LEU A 343 12.01 2.91 -16.16
C LEU A 343 12.70 2.10 -15.06
N ALA A 344 13.83 1.45 -15.36
CA ALA A 344 14.58 0.67 -14.38
C ALA A 344 15.15 1.53 -13.24
N VAL A 345 15.57 2.77 -13.52
CA VAL A 345 15.93 3.75 -12.46
C VAL A 345 14.70 4.11 -11.64
N ARG A 346 13.54 4.43 -12.23
CA ARG A 346 12.31 4.71 -11.44
C ARG A 346 11.90 3.53 -10.56
N LEU A 347 12.01 2.30 -11.05
CA LEU A 347 11.77 1.10 -10.25
C LEU A 347 12.75 0.99 -9.07
N TYR A 348 14.04 1.25 -9.28
CA TYR A 348 15.03 1.31 -8.20
C TYR A 348 14.71 2.40 -7.16
N GLU A 349 14.38 3.62 -7.58
CA GLU A 349 14.05 4.72 -6.68
C GLU A 349 12.81 4.38 -5.83
N LYS A 350 11.82 3.72 -6.43
CA LYS A 350 10.57 3.33 -5.76
C LYS A 350 10.74 2.15 -4.80
N LEU A 351 11.55 1.14 -5.17
CA LEU A 351 11.88 0.03 -4.28
C LEU A 351 12.74 0.47 -3.07
N THR A 352 13.61 1.46 -3.26
CA THR A 352 14.54 1.92 -2.20
C THR A 352 14.05 3.13 -1.40
N GLY A 353 12.99 3.80 -1.83
CA GLY A 353 12.54 5.08 -1.31
C GLY A 353 13.51 6.25 -1.55
N LYS A 354 14.51 6.09 -2.43
CA LYS A 354 15.62 7.05 -2.62
C LYS A 354 15.60 7.62 -4.03
N THR A 355 15.23 8.89 -4.16
CA THR A 355 15.44 9.67 -5.38
C THR A 355 16.94 9.84 -5.65
N LEU A 356 17.37 9.66 -6.90
CA LEU A 356 18.76 9.83 -7.30
C LEU A 356 19.01 11.22 -7.91
N ALA A 357 20.08 11.89 -7.47
CA ALA A 357 20.54 13.11 -8.12
C ALA A 357 20.98 12.83 -9.57
N PRO A 358 20.65 13.70 -10.55
CA PRO A 358 21.02 13.48 -11.95
C PRO A 358 22.53 13.30 -12.16
N ASP A 359 22.91 12.30 -12.95
CA ASP A 359 24.30 11.98 -13.26
C ASP A 359 24.67 12.53 -14.64
N THR A 360 25.34 13.68 -14.62
CA THR A 360 25.78 14.42 -15.80
C THR A 360 27.15 14.00 -16.32
N MET A 361 27.79 12.97 -15.75
CA MET A 361 29.09 12.44 -16.20
C MET A 361 28.90 11.24 -17.15
N PRO A 362 29.01 11.42 -18.49
CA PRO A 362 28.66 10.37 -19.44
C PRO A 362 29.58 9.15 -19.30
N VAL A 363 28.98 7.98 -19.18
CA VAL A 363 29.69 6.69 -19.22
C VAL A 363 30.00 6.28 -20.66
N PHE A 364 29.08 6.60 -21.59
CA PHE A 364 29.12 6.18 -22.98
C PHE A 364 29.23 7.40 -23.93
N LYS A 365 29.63 7.16 -25.18
CA LYS A 365 29.82 8.20 -26.21
C LYS A 365 28.56 8.52 -27.00
N ASP A 366 27.61 7.59 -27.03
CA ASP A 366 26.41 7.61 -27.87
C ASP A 366 25.13 8.04 -27.13
N THR A 367 25.20 8.22 -25.81
CA THR A 367 24.13 8.83 -25.01
C THR A 367 24.70 9.68 -23.86
N ASN A 368 23.99 10.76 -23.53
CA ASN A 368 24.24 11.62 -22.36
C ASN A 368 23.10 11.53 -21.32
N ASN A 369 22.20 10.54 -21.43
CA ASN A 369 21.04 10.40 -20.57
C ASN A 369 21.43 10.03 -19.13
N SER A 370 21.01 10.86 -18.17
CA SER A 370 21.27 10.67 -16.73
C SER A 370 20.87 9.28 -16.23
N HIS A 371 19.70 8.77 -16.64
CA HIS A 371 19.24 7.47 -16.17
C HIS A 371 20.11 6.32 -16.69
N VAL A 372 20.73 6.46 -17.87
CA VAL A 372 21.68 5.45 -18.38
C VAL A 372 22.96 5.44 -17.56
N ASN A 373 23.50 6.63 -17.23
CA ASN A 373 24.68 6.74 -16.36
C ASN A 373 24.39 6.17 -14.96
N GLN A 374 23.25 6.54 -14.36
CA GLN A 374 22.77 6.02 -13.06
C GLN A 374 22.58 4.49 -13.11
N ALA A 375 21.83 3.97 -14.07
CA ALA A 375 21.59 2.52 -14.22
C ALA A 375 22.88 1.72 -14.42
N TYR A 376 23.88 2.29 -15.12
CA TYR A 376 25.18 1.66 -15.26
C TYR A 376 25.95 1.60 -13.93
N ARG A 377 26.01 2.72 -13.18
CA ARG A 377 26.69 2.73 -11.87
C ARG A 377 26.00 1.86 -10.81
N LEU A 378 24.69 1.63 -10.94
CA LEU A 378 23.91 0.68 -10.14
C LEU A 378 24.10 -0.79 -10.58
N GLY A 379 24.81 -1.07 -11.68
CA GLY A 379 24.98 -2.41 -12.24
C GLY A 379 23.73 -2.98 -12.95
N ILE A 380 22.70 -2.15 -13.16
CA ILE A 380 21.44 -2.53 -13.80
C ILE A 380 21.67 -2.78 -15.30
N VAL A 381 22.36 -1.87 -15.98
CA VAL A 381 22.67 -1.97 -17.42
C VAL A 381 24.15 -2.13 -17.72
N ASN A 382 24.44 -2.85 -18.80
CA ASN A 382 25.75 -2.87 -19.46
C ASN A 382 25.63 -2.24 -20.85
N GLY A 383 26.69 -1.57 -21.30
CA GLY A 383 26.85 -1.19 -22.70
C GLY A 383 27.11 -2.40 -23.61
N LEU A 384 27.04 -2.17 -24.91
CA LEU A 384 27.35 -3.15 -25.96
C LEU A 384 28.87 -3.27 -26.16
N THR A 385 29.60 -2.18 -25.90
CA THR A 385 31.05 -2.11 -25.81
C THR A 385 31.45 -1.43 -24.50
N ALA A 386 32.74 -1.18 -24.30
CA ALA A 386 33.24 -0.37 -23.19
C ALA A 386 32.84 1.13 -23.26
N ASP A 387 32.34 1.62 -24.40
CA ASP A 387 32.10 3.04 -24.67
C ASP A 387 30.80 3.35 -25.46
N THR A 388 30.01 2.34 -25.80
CA THR A 388 28.79 2.44 -26.61
C THR A 388 27.64 1.69 -25.93
N PHE A 389 26.51 2.36 -25.73
CA PHE A 389 25.33 1.83 -25.04
C PHE A 389 24.28 1.22 -25.98
N GLY A 390 24.12 1.78 -27.18
CA GLY A 390 23.02 1.48 -28.10
C GLY A 390 21.66 1.99 -27.63
N PRO A 391 21.51 3.30 -27.30
CA PRO A 391 20.31 3.84 -26.65
C PRO A 391 19.01 3.59 -27.43
N THR A 392 19.08 3.65 -28.76
CA THR A 392 17.95 3.45 -29.68
C THR A 392 17.69 1.99 -30.05
N GLN A 393 18.49 1.03 -29.56
CA GLN A 393 18.20 -0.38 -29.80
C GLN A 393 16.93 -0.79 -29.06
N LEU A 394 16.11 -1.61 -29.71
CA LEU A 394 14.95 -2.24 -29.08
C LEU A 394 15.43 -3.40 -28.19
N ILE A 395 14.74 -3.63 -27.08
CA ILE A 395 15.14 -4.68 -26.12
C ILE A 395 14.20 -5.89 -26.16
N SER A 396 14.83 -7.07 -26.16
CA SER A 396 14.15 -8.35 -26.09
C SER A 396 13.58 -8.64 -24.70
N ARG A 397 12.57 -9.51 -24.63
CA ARG A 397 11.93 -9.92 -23.37
C ARG A 397 12.91 -10.57 -22.38
N GLN A 398 13.93 -11.28 -22.87
CA GLN A 398 14.99 -11.82 -22.02
C GLN A 398 15.95 -10.76 -21.45
N GLU A 399 16.31 -9.73 -22.23
CA GLU A 399 17.12 -8.60 -21.74
C GLU A 399 16.38 -7.80 -20.66
N MET A 400 15.10 -7.51 -20.90
CA MET A 400 14.26 -6.83 -19.92
C MET A 400 14.21 -7.59 -18.60
N SER A 401 14.02 -8.91 -18.65
CA SER A 401 13.92 -9.77 -17.47
C SER A 401 15.24 -9.81 -16.66
N VAL A 402 16.39 -9.78 -17.35
CA VAL A 402 17.71 -9.61 -16.70
C VAL A 402 17.86 -8.23 -16.05
N MET A 403 17.42 -7.16 -16.71
CA MET A 403 17.45 -5.81 -16.13
C MET A 403 16.54 -5.68 -14.91
N LEU A 404 15.36 -6.30 -14.90
CA LEU A 404 14.46 -6.34 -13.73
C LEU A 404 15.14 -7.03 -12.54
N LEU A 405 15.69 -8.22 -12.74
CA LEU A 405 16.41 -8.97 -11.71
C LEU A 405 17.59 -8.15 -11.14
N ARG A 406 18.38 -7.50 -12.00
CA ARG A 406 19.46 -6.60 -11.57
C ARG A 406 18.97 -5.37 -10.81
N THR A 407 17.82 -4.81 -11.19
CA THR A 407 17.20 -3.67 -10.50
C THR A 407 16.85 -4.04 -9.05
N VAL A 408 16.28 -5.22 -8.84
CA VAL A 408 15.95 -5.74 -7.50
C VAL A 408 17.22 -6.04 -6.68
N HIS A 409 18.26 -6.64 -7.28
CA HIS A 409 19.54 -6.86 -6.60
C HIS A 409 20.30 -5.56 -6.28
N ALA A 410 20.20 -4.53 -7.13
CA ALA A 410 20.77 -3.21 -6.85
C ALA A 410 20.04 -2.52 -5.70
N ALA A 411 18.70 -2.62 -5.67
CA ALA A 411 17.86 -2.04 -4.62
C ALA A 411 18.02 -2.76 -3.26
N LYS A 412 18.17 -4.10 -3.24
CA LYS A 412 18.50 -4.88 -2.05
C LYS A 412 19.71 -5.81 -2.28
N PRO A 413 20.94 -5.31 -2.12
CA PRO A 413 22.15 -6.12 -2.25
C PRO A 413 22.13 -7.34 -1.33
N GLY A 414 22.47 -8.50 -1.87
CA GLY A 414 22.46 -9.78 -1.14
C GLY A 414 21.09 -10.44 -0.97
N VAL A 415 20.01 -9.91 -1.56
CA VAL A 415 18.72 -10.62 -1.58
C VAL A 415 18.81 -11.93 -2.38
N THR A 416 18.30 -13.02 -1.80
CA THR A 416 18.13 -14.31 -2.49
C THR A 416 16.74 -14.36 -3.12
N LEU A 417 16.66 -14.68 -4.41
CA LEU A 417 15.41 -14.75 -5.19
C LEU A 417 15.28 -16.13 -5.85
N ASP A 418 14.06 -16.63 -6.04
CA ASP A 418 13.86 -17.90 -6.74
C ASP A 418 14.05 -17.73 -8.25
N VAL A 419 15.27 -18.02 -8.70
CA VAL A 419 15.68 -18.06 -10.11
C VAL A 419 15.72 -19.49 -10.68
N ALA A 420 15.15 -20.50 -9.99
CA ALA A 420 15.14 -21.87 -10.47
C ALA A 420 14.18 -22.04 -11.67
N ALA A 421 14.50 -22.95 -12.58
CA ALA A 421 13.63 -23.29 -13.72
C ALA A 421 12.42 -24.11 -13.24
N ARG A 422 11.35 -23.43 -12.80
CA ARG A 422 10.10 -24.06 -12.29
C ARG A 422 9.08 -24.40 -13.37
N LYS A 423 9.15 -23.73 -14.53
CA LYS A 423 8.12 -23.75 -15.59
C LYS A 423 8.76 -24.12 -16.95
N THR A 424 7.99 -24.75 -17.83
CA THR A 424 8.47 -25.25 -19.13
C THR A 424 7.65 -24.69 -20.30
N PHE A 425 8.35 -24.08 -21.25
CA PHE A 425 7.78 -23.46 -22.46
C PHE A 425 8.45 -24.02 -23.71
N LEU A 426 7.75 -24.04 -24.85
CA LEU A 426 8.20 -24.72 -26.07
C LEU A 426 9.50 -24.12 -26.65
N ASP A 427 9.73 -22.83 -26.40
CA ASP A 427 10.89 -22.01 -26.78
C ASP A 427 11.88 -21.79 -25.62
N SER A 428 11.83 -22.59 -24.56
CA SER A 428 12.79 -22.47 -23.42
C SER A 428 14.25 -22.70 -23.84
N ALA A 429 14.48 -23.29 -25.02
CA ALA A 429 15.80 -23.46 -25.61
C ALA A 429 16.38 -22.18 -26.24
N ASP A 430 15.52 -21.23 -26.60
CA ASP A 430 15.92 -19.94 -27.21
C ASP A 430 16.30 -18.88 -26.16
N ILE A 431 16.11 -19.19 -24.87
CA ILE A 431 16.61 -18.38 -23.75
C ILE A 431 18.13 -18.55 -23.67
N ALA A 432 18.87 -17.47 -23.93
CA ALA A 432 20.32 -17.46 -23.83
C ALA A 432 20.79 -17.74 -22.39
N ASP A 433 21.93 -18.43 -22.21
CA ASP A 433 22.40 -18.87 -20.89
C ASP A 433 22.51 -17.73 -19.86
N TRP A 434 22.99 -16.56 -20.28
CA TRP A 434 23.11 -15.36 -19.44
C TRP A 434 21.77 -14.74 -19.03
N ALA A 435 20.65 -15.16 -19.64
CA ALA A 435 19.31 -14.63 -19.39
C ALA A 435 18.41 -15.56 -18.56
N LYS A 436 18.82 -16.81 -18.34
CA LYS A 436 17.99 -17.84 -17.69
C LYS A 436 17.51 -17.42 -16.30
N ASP A 437 18.40 -16.89 -15.45
CA ASP A 437 18.02 -16.45 -14.11
C ASP A 437 17.03 -15.28 -14.13
N GLY A 438 17.20 -14.33 -15.07
CA GLY A 438 16.29 -13.20 -15.25
C GLY A 438 14.90 -13.64 -15.72
N MET A 439 14.84 -14.54 -16.72
CA MET A 439 13.59 -15.12 -17.19
C MET A 439 12.90 -15.94 -16.09
N ASN A 440 13.64 -16.78 -15.37
CA ASN A 440 13.10 -17.57 -14.27
C ASN A 440 12.58 -16.68 -13.14
N PHE A 441 13.30 -15.62 -12.76
CA PHE A 441 12.80 -14.61 -11.81
C PHE A 441 11.46 -14.02 -12.28
N ALA A 442 11.41 -13.48 -13.50
CA ALA A 442 10.20 -12.87 -14.03
C ALA A 442 9.01 -13.85 -14.08
N LEU A 443 9.27 -15.12 -14.37
CA LEU A 443 8.27 -16.19 -14.43
C LEU A 443 7.83 -16.70 -13.06
N ASN A 444 8.74 -16.83 -12.09
CA ASN A 444 8.46 -17.38 -10.76
C ASN A 444 7.68 -16.37 -9.90
N TYR A 445 8.01 -15.09 -10.00
CA TYR A 445 7.34 -14.01 -9.26
C TYR A 445 6.07 -13.48 -9.96
N GLY A 446 5.62 -14.13 -11.04
CA GLY A 446 4.37 -13.77 -11.75
C GLY A 446 4.42 -12.45 -12.52
N ILE A 447 5.60 -11.84 -12.63
CA ILE A 447 5.86 -10.57 -13.31
C ILE A 447 5.55 -10.74 -14.81
N MET A 448 6.21 -11.73 -15.43
CA MET A 448 5.99 -12.15 -16.81
C MET A 448 5.18 -13.45 -16.84
N ASN A 449 4.24 -13.52 -17.77
CA ASN A 449 3.53 -14.74 -18.13
C ASN A 449 3.89 -15.16 -19.56
N GLY A 450 3.74 -16.45 -19.85
CA GLY A 450 3.85 -16.99 -21.20
C GLY A 450 2.72 -16.50 -22.12
N MET A 451 2.96 -16.58 -23.42
CA MET A 451 2.02 -16.27 -24.48
C MET A 451 1.16 -17.47 -24.87
N THR A 452 0.16 -17.22 -25.72
CA THR A 452 -0.68 -18.24 -26.38
C THR A 452 0.16 -19.38 -26.96
N GLY A 453 -0.25 -20.62 -26.71
CA GLY A 453 0.47 -21.81 -27.22
C GLY A 453 1.64 -22.29 -26.37
N ASN A 454 1.85 -21.73 -25.16
CA ASN A 454 2.93 -22.08 -24.23
C ASN A 454 4.34 -21.71 -24.74
N TYR A 455 4.44 -20.50 -25.29
CA TYR A 455 5.69 -19.83 -25.67
C TYR A 455 6.02 -18.68 -24.70
N LEU A 456 7.27 -18.25 -24.67
CA LEU A 456 7.75 -17.05 -23.96
C LEU A 456 8.05 -15.88 -24.90
N ASP A 457 8.44 -16.18 -26.13
CA ASP A 457 9.12 -15.30 -27.09
C ASP A 457 10.29 -14.54 -26.41
N PRO A 458 11.37 -15.24 -26.01
CA PRO A 458 12.46 -14.60 -25.26
C PRO A 458 13.27 -13.59 -26.09
N LEU A 459 13.29 -13.77 -27.42
CA LEU A 459 13.99 -12.91 -28.38
C LEU A 459 13.12 -11.75 -28.88
N GLY A 460 11.79 -11.85 -28.79
CA GLY A 460 10.86 -10.81 -29.21
C GLY A 460 11.03 -9.50 -28.46
N ASN A 461 10.89 -8.39 -29.20
CA ASN A 461 10.97 -7.03 -28.65
C ASN A 461 9.77 -6.73 -27.75
N THR A 462 10.04 -6.07 -26.62
CA THR A 462 8.99 -5.71 -25.65
C THR A 462 8.36 -4.35 -26.00
N THR A 463 7.04 -4.22 -25.91
CA THR A 463 6.37 -2.91 -26.13
C THR A 463 6.52 -1.96 -24.93
N ARG A 464 6.35 -0.65 -25.16
CA ARG A 464 6.38 0.38 -24.11
C ARG A 464 5.38 0.11 -23.00
N GLU A 465 4.16 -0.34 -23.32
CA GLU A 465 3.17 -0.72 -22.31
C GLU A 465 3.57 -1.99 -21.54
N GLN A 466 4.08 -3.02 -22.22
CA GLN A 466 4.59 -4.21 -21.55
C GLN A 466 5.75 -3.86 -20.59
N ALA A 467 6.64 -2.96 -20.97
CA ALA A 467 7.78 -2.54 -20.15
C ALA A 467 7.35 -1.84 -18.85
N ILE A 468 6.36 -0.94 -18.94
CA ILE A 468 5.79 -0.25 -17.78
C ILE A 468 5.08 -1.25 -16.85
N LEU A 469 4.29 -2.17 -17.42
CA LEU A 469 3.58 -3.23 -16.68
C LEU A 469 4.53 -4.20 -15.98
N LEU A 470 5.60 -4.65 -16.64
CA LEU A 470 6.59 -5.55 -16.04
C LEU A 470 7.36 -4.84 -14.92
N SER A 471 7.60 -3.53 -15.03
CA SER A 471 8.17 -2.71 -13.96
C SER A 471 7.22 -2.60 -12.76
N LEU A 472 5.93 -2.33 -13.00
CA LEU A 472 4.89 -2.31 -11.97
C LEU A 472 4.76 -3.65 -11.24
N ARG A 473 4.67 -4.76 -11.98
CA ARG A 473 4.54 -6.09 -11.38
C ARG A 473 5.79 -6.47 -10.59
N THR A 474 6.98 -6.04 -11.03
CA THR A 474 8.21 -6.22 -10.24
C THR A 474 8.16 -5.44 -8.94
N TYR A 475 7.70 -4.18 -8.97
CA TYR A 475 7.48 -3.39 -7.75
C TYR A 475 6.52 -4.10 -6.79
N LEU A 476 5.33 -4.51 -7.26
CA LEU A 476 4.32 -5.19 -6.44
C LEU A 476 4.79 -6.56 -5.91
N ALA A 477 5.40 -7.40 -6.76
CA ALA A 477 5.85 -8.74 -6.40
C ALA A 477 7.11 -8.75 -5.51
N THR A 478 7.82 -7.63 -5.39
CA THR A 478 8.99 -7.50 -4.50
C THR A 478 8.81 -6.49 -3.37
N ALA A 479 7.65 -5.82 -3.25
CA ALA A 479 7.36 -4.87 -2.18
C ALA A 479 7.56 -5.47 -0.78
N ALA A 480 7.10 -6.70 -0.55
CA ALA A 480 7.27 -7.43 0.71
C ALA A 480 8.73 -7.87 1.01
N LEU A 481 9.70 -7.46 0.18
CA LEU A 481 11.13 -7.64 0.43
C LEU A 481 11.79 -6.37 1.01
N TYR A 482 11.05 -5.28 1.24
CA TYR A 482 11.58 -4.00 1.74
C TYR A 482 10.91 -3.57 3.04
#